data_AF-A0A484Z026-F1
#
_entry.id   AF-A0A484Z026-F1
#
_cell.length_a   1.000
_cell.length_b   1.000
_cell.length_c   1.000
_cell.angle_alpha   90.00
_cell.angle_beta   90.00
_cell.angle_gamma   90.00
#
_symmetry.space_group_name_H-M   'P 1'
#
loop_
_entity.id
_entity.type
_entity.pdbx_description
1 polymer ?
#
loop_
_entity_poly.entity_id
_entity_poly.type
_entity_poly.pdbx_seq_one_letter_code
_entity_poly.pdbx_strand_id
1 'polypeptide(L)'
;MKKLHLIKPWLSDRNLFRMEESNHKDMQEEGLSSREVEIFNALLRREIFPVYQIITDRFKKGVGFEILLRWNNNGKVLKPTEFMTDISSVEIWLKITALVIHAAVSGINKYNGKFYFSVNIPPQLASGNALPGMAKKATGMLLQPQWASKLVFEFAETIDVTKDKAIPETMQRLRNTGCRLFLDDCFSDHHVMFPVRQVHFDGFETGSRYCRTVCRQ
;
A
#
# COMPACT_ATOMS: atom_id res chain seq x y z
N MET A 1 -25.12 -17.62 -5.95
CA MET A 1 -23.68 -17.81 -6.30
C MET A 1 -23.31 -17.10 -7.61
N LYS A 2 -23.23 -15.76 -7.66
CA LYS A 2 -22.96 -15.02 -8.93
C LYS A 2 -22.18 -13.69 -8.77
N LYS A 3 -21.30 -13.53 -7.77
CA LYS A 3 -20.49 -12.31 -7.58
C LYS A 3 -19.05 -12.59 -7.10
N LEU A 4 -18.35 -13.51 -7.76
CA LEU A 4 -16.93 -13.82 -7.48
C LEU A 4 -16.01 -13.53 -8.69
N HIS A 5 -16.45 -12.71 -9.66
CA HIS A 5 -15.70 -12.44 -10.89
C HIS A 5 -15.39 -10.96 -11.11
N LEU A 6 -14.80 -10.31 -10.11
CA LEU A 6 -14.19 -8.98 -10.29
C LEU A 6 -12.72 -9.05 -9.86
N ILE A 7 -11.91 -9.81 -10.60
CA ILE A 7 -10.43 -9.89 -10.46
C ILE A 7 -9.75 -9.36 -11.75
N LYS A 8 -10.39 -8.42 -12.46
CA LYS A 8 -9.80 -7.76 -13.64
C LYS A 8 -10.25 -6.30 -13.67
N PRO A 9 -9.52 -5.39 -13.01
CA PRO A 9 -9.19 -4.17 -13.76
C PRO A 9 -7.78 -3.60 -13.52
N TRP A 10 -7.14 -3.76 -12.35
CA TRP A 10 -6.04 -2.85 -11.99
C TRP A 10 -4.73 -3.03 -12.76
N LEU A 11 -4.28 -4.28 -12.99
CA LEU A 11 -3.03 -4.53 -13.72
C LEU A 11 -3.14 -4.25 -15.23
N SER A 12 -4.36 -4.24 -15.77
CA SER A 12 -4.65 -4.07 -17.21
C SER A 12 -5.12 -2.66 -17.59
N ASP A 13 -5.46 -1.83 -16.61
CA ASP A 13 -6.02 -0.49 -16.87
C ASP A 13 -4.92 0.55 -17.08
N ARG A 14 -4.56 0.77 -18.35
CA ARG A 14 -3.60 1.81 -18.78
C ARG A 14 -4.00 3.22 -18.35
N ASN A 15 -5.29 3.47 -18.05
CA ASN A 15 -5.75 4.79 -17.62
C ASN A 15 -5.40 5.11 -16.16
N LEU A 16 -4.93 4.14 -15.36
CA LEU A 16 -4.44 4.40 -14.01
C LEU A 16 -3.26 5.39 -13.99
N PHE A 17 -2.54 5.51 -15.12
CA PHE A 17 -1.28 6.22 -15.24
C PHE A 17 -1.35 7.47 -16.14
N ARG A 18 -2.51 7.77 -16.71
CA ARG A 18 -2.69 8.91 -17.65
C ARG A 18 -2.88 10.28 -16.99
N MET A 19 -2.81 10.38 -15.66
CA MET A 19 -3.05 11.63 -14.92
C MET A 19 -1.80 12.52 -14.74
N GLU A 20 -0.65 12.15 -15.31
CA GLU A 20 0.59 12.95 -15.23
C GLU A 20 1.28 13.21 -16.59
N GLU A 21 0.60 13.00 -17.73
CA GLU A 21 1.19 13.29 -19.05
C GLU A 21 1.29 14.79 -19.40
N SER A 22 0.84 15.71 -18.53
CA SER A 22 0.77 17.14 -18.88
C SER A 22 1.83 18.04 -18.26
N ASN A 23 2.78 17.57 -17.42
CA ASN A 23 3.69 18.53 -16.78
C ASN A 23 5.07 18.06 -16.28
N HIS A 24 5.74 17.07 -16.89
CA HIS A 24 7.19 16.92 -16.72
C HIS A 24 7.88 16.45 -18.01
N LYS A 25 8.73 17.33 -18.56
CA LYS A 25 9.76 17.01 -19.54
C LYS A 25 10.92 16.28 -18.84
N ASP A 26 11.50 15.33 -19.57
CA ASP A 26 12.80 14.70 -19.37
C ASP A 26 12.98 13.85 -18.10
N MET A 27 12.57 12.57 -18.17
CA MET A 27 13.22 11.50 -17.41
C MET A 27 13.61 10.38 -18.37
N GLN A 28 14.92 10.13 -18.41
CA GLN A 28 15.60 9.18 -19.27
C GLN A 28 15.06 7.75 -19.08
N GLU A 29 14.84 7.05 -20.20
CA GLU A 29 14.63 5.60 -20.24
C GLU A 29 15.93 4.87 -19.84
N GLU A 30 16.24 4.84 -18.53
CA GLU A 30 17.15 3.80 -18.01
C GLU A 30 16.35 2.49 -17.99
N GLY A 31 16.77 1.53 -18.82
CA GLY A 31 16.13 0.23 -18.92
C GLY A 31 16.10 -0.48 -17.57
N LEU A 32 15.02 -1.22 -17.30
CA LEU A 32 14.89 -2.01 -16.07
C LEU A 32 16.07 -2.98 -15.91
N SER A 33 16.60 -3.08 -14.70
CA SER A 33 17.60 -4.09 -14.36
C SER A 33 17.03 -5.51 -14.55
N SER A 34 17.90 -6.51 -14.70
CA SER A 34 17.46 -7.92 -14.82
C SER A 34 16.56 -8.34 -13.63
N ARG A 35 16.84 -7.81 -12.44
CA ARG A 35 16.05 -8.06 -11.22
C ARG A 35 14.67 -7.42 -11.30
N GLU A 36 14.59 -6.17 -11.74
CA GLU A 36 13.32 -5.46 -11.92
C GLU A 36 12.46 -6.11 -13.00
N VAL A 37 13.07 -6.57 -14.10
CA VAL A 37 12.37 -7.35 -15.14
C VAL A 37 11.80 -8.65 -14.56
N GLU A 38 12.55 -9.36 -13.71
CA GLU A 38 12.09 -10.58 -13.04
C GLU A 38 10.86 -10.31 -12.16
N ILE A 39 10.91 -9.26 -11.33
CA ILE A 39 9.83 -8.86 -10.43
C ILE A 39 8.59 -8.42 -11.23
N PHE A 40 8.79 -7.61 -12.27
CA PHE A 40 7.72 -7.17 -13.15
C PHE A 40 7.00 -8.37 -13.80
N ASN A 41 7.77 -9.32 -14.33
CA ASN A 41 7.22 -10.53 -14.92
C ASN A 41 6.51 -11.41 -13.88
N ALA A 42 7.03 -11.52 -12.66
CA ALA A 42 6.38 -12.22 -11.56
C ALA A 42 5.04 -11.59 -11.16
N LEU A 43 4.93 -10.26 -11.18
CA LEU A 43 3.65 -9.55 -10.99
C LEU A 43 2.64 -9.91 -12.08
N LEU A 44 3.08 -9.92 -13.35
CA LEU A 44 2.22 -10.29 -14.48
C LEU A 44 1.74 -11.73 -14.41
N ARG A 45 2.62 -12.66 -14.00
CA ARG A 45 2.31 -14.08 -13.79
C ARG A 45 1.53 -14.36 -12.49
N ARG A 46 1.26 -13.33 -11.67
CA ARG A 46 0.58 -13.45 -10.36
C ARG A 46 1.33 -14.35 -9.37
N GLU A 47 2.65 -14.44 -9.52
CA GLU A 47 3.53 -15.14 -8.59
C GLU A 47 3.79 -14.31 -7.33
N ILE A 48 3.68 -12.99 -7.44
CA ILE A 48 3.63 -12.07 -6.30
C ILE A 48 2.18 -11.87 -5.90
N PHE A 49 1.86 -12.16 -4.64
CA PHE A 49 0.49 -12.18 -4.12
C PHE A 49 0.40 -11.63 -2.69
N PRO A 50 -0.75 -11.03 -2.34
CA PRO A 50 -1.00 -10.55 -0.98
C PRO A 50 -1.36 -11.71 -0.03
N VAL A 51 -0.89 -11.61 1.21
CA VAL A 51 -1.34 -12.40 2.37
C VAL A 51 -1.85 -11.45 3.46
N TYR A 52 -2.74 -11.94 4.31
CA TYR A 52 -3.42 -11.13 5.32
C TYR A 52 -2.96 -11.55 6.72
N GLN A 53 -2.38 -10.62 7.45
CA GLN A 53 -1.95 -10.81 8.82
C GLN A 53 -2.93 -10.13 9.76
N ILE A 54 -3.49 -10.87 10.73
CA ILE A 54 -4.53 -10.30 11.61
C ILE A 54 -3.92 -9.27 12.57
N ILE A 55 -4.59 -8.13 12.69
CA ILE A 55 -4.31 -7.13 13.72
C ILE A 55 -5.37 -7.29 14.80
N THR A 56 -4.95 -7.37 16.05
CA THR A 56 -5.83 -7.57 17.21
C THR A 56 -5.79 -6.40 18.16
N ASP A 57 -6.89 -6.13 18.86
CA ASP A 57 -6.88 -5.17 19.97
C ASP A 57 -6.23 -5.74 21.23
N ARG A 58 -6.19 -4.94 22.30
CA ARG A 58 -5.67 -5.34 23.62
C ARG A 58 -6.36 -6.57 24.24
N PHE A 59 -7.53 -6.95 23.74
CA PHE A 59 -8.31 -8.11 24.19
C PHE A 59 -8.22 -9.30 23.21
N LYS A 60 -7.25 -9.27 22.28
CA LYS A 60 -7.03 -10.28 21.23
C LYS A 60 -8.19 -10.43 20.23
N LYS A 61 -9.07 -9.43 20.13
CA LYS A 61 -10.13 -9.42 19.12
C LYS A 61 -9.57 -8.87 17.81
N GLY A 62 -9.81 -9.55 16.69
CA GLY A 62 -9.44 -9.05 15.37
C GLY A 62 -10.12 -7.72 15.06
N VAL A 63 -9.33 -6.70 14.72
CA VAL A 63 -9.80 -5.35 14.36
C VAL A 63 -9.46 -4.98 12.92
N GLY A 64 -8.42 -5.58 12.35
CA GLY A 64 -7.97 -5.31 11.01
C GLY A 64 -7.04 -6.38 10.46
N PHE A 65 -6.54 -6.14 9.26
CA PHE A 65 -5.50 -6.94 8.63
C PHE A 65 -4.43 -6.05 8.02
N GLU A 66 -3.18 -6.41 8.27
CA GLU A 66 -2.04 -5.90 7.50
C GLU A 66 -1.90 -6.76 6.24
N ILE A 67 -1.75 -6.12 5.09
CA ILE A 67 -1.54 -6.82 3.82
C ILE A 67 -0.05 -6.85 3.51
N LEU A 68 0.50 -8.07 3.52
CA LEU A 68 1.90 -8.32 3.20
C LEU A 68 2.03 -9.05 1.88
N LEU A 69 3.04 -8.68 1.08
CA LEU A 69 3.31 -9.41 -0.16
C LEU A 69 4.16 -10.67 0.10
N ARG A 70 3.94 -11.67 -0.74
CA ARG A 70 4.75 -12.88 -0.83
C ARG A 70 5.01 -13.16 -2.30
N TRP A 71 6.16 -13.73 -2.60
CA TRP A 71 6.47 -14.19 -3.96
C TRP A 71 6.68 -15.70 -3.95
N ASN A 72 5.85 -16.43 -4.70
CA ASN A 72 6.13 -17.83 -5.03
C ASN A 72 7.12 -17.88 -6.20
N ASN A 73 8.40 -18.01 -5.88
CA ASN A 73 9.45 -18.20 -6.86
C ASN A 73 9.78 -19.70 -6.95
N ASN A 74 9.30 -20.36 -8.00
CA ASN A 74 9.55 -21.78 -8.28
C ASN A 74 9.27 -22.71 -7.08
N GLY A 75 8.17 -22.49 -6.37
CA GLY A 75 7.75 -23.29 -5.21
C GLY A 75 8.31 -22.79 -3.88
N LYS A 76 9.27 -21.86 -3.87
CA LYS A 76 9.76 -21.19 -2.66
C LYS A 76 9.00 -19.89 -2.44
N VAL A 77 8.43 -19.72 -1.24
CA VAL A 77 7.74 -18.50 -0.85
C VAL A 77 8.71 -17.51 -0.19
N LEU A 78 8.95 -16.38 -0.84
CA LEU A 78 9.82 -15.30 -0.39
C LEU A 78 9.02 -14.18 0.28
N LYS A 79 9.61 -13.54 1.30
CA LYS A 79 9.11 -12.33 1.97
C LYS A 79 9.59 -11.06 1.25
N PRO A 80 8.93 -9.91 1.45
CA PRO A 80 9.29 -8.64 0.79
C PRO A 80 10.76 -8.29 0.93
N THR A 81 11.35 -8.46 2.12
CA THR A 81 12.77 -8.19 2.39
C THR A 81 13.74 -9.03 1.55
N GLU A 82 13.30 -10.16 0.98
CA GLU A 82 14.12 -11.02 0.12
C GLU A 82 14.04 -10.63 -1.36
N PHE A 83 13.05 -9.83 -1.77
CA PHE A 83 12.87 -9.51 -3.19
C PHE A 83 12.59 -8.06 -3.55
N MET A 84 12.28 -7.20 -2.58
CA MET A 84 12.03 -5.78 -2.81
C MET A 84 13.27 -4.90 -2.66
N THR A 85 14.45 -5.51 -2.51
CA THR A 85 15.71 -4.76 -2.48
C THR A 85 16.04 -4.18 -3.85
N ASP A 86 16.62 -2.99 -3.87
CA ASP A 86 17.20 -2.36 -5.06
C ASP A 86 16.23 -2.12 -6.24
N ILE A 87 14.93 -1.97 -5.96
CA ILE A 87 13.95 -1.54 -6.97
C ILE A 87 14.01 -0.01 -7.10
N SER A 88 14.49 0.46 -8.24
CA SER A 88 14.55 1.87 -8.60
C SER A 88 13.29 2.34 -9.35
N SER A 89 12.69 1.44 -10.13
CA SER A 89 11.56 1.74 -11.00
C SER A 89 10.31 2.12 -10.21
N VAL A 90 9.90 3.39 -10.36
CA VAL A 90 8.63 3.90 -9.84
C VAL A 90 7.45 3.11 -10.41
N GLU A 91 7.50 2.68 -11.68
CA GLU A 91 6.41 1.91 -12.30
C GLU A 91 6.18 0.57 -11.59
N ILE A 92 7.24 -0.13 -11.19
CA ILE A 92 7.13 -1.38 -10.42
C ILE A 92 6.48 -1.10 -9.06
N TRP A 93 6.92 -0.05 -8.35
CA TRP A 93 6.33 0.34 -7.07
C TRP A 93 4.84 0.69 -7.20
N LEU A 94 4.45 1.38 -8.28
CA LEU A 94 3.05 1.68 -8.56
C LEU A 94 2.22 0.41 -8.75
N LYS A 95 2.72 -0.58 -9.51
CA LYS A 95 2.01 -1.86 -9.74
C LYS A 95 1.90 -2.70 -8.47
N ILE A 96 2.97 -2.75 -7.69
CA ILE A 96 3.00 -3.42 -6.38
C ILE A 96 1.95 -2.79 -5.45
N THR A 97 1.95 -1.46 -5.34
CA THR A 97 1.04 -0.73 -4.45
C THR A 97 -0.42 -0.91 -4.91
N ALA A 98 -0.68 -0.83 -6.22
CA ALA A 98 -1.98 -1.12 -6.81
C ALA A 98 -2.50 -2.53 -6.46
N LEU A 99 -1.64 -3.56 -6.52
CA LEU A 99 -2.00 -4.93 -6.15
C LEU A 99 -2.46 -5.01 -4.70
N VAL A 100 -1.73 -4.37 -3.78
CA VAL A 100 -2.03 -4.38 -2.34
C VAL A 100 -3.31 -3.58 -2.03
N ILE A 101 -3.48 -2.40 -2.62
CA ILE A 101 -4.71 -1.59 -2.48
C ILE A 101 -5.93 -2.37 -2.99
N HIS A 102 -5.81 -3.04 -4.13
CA HIS A 102 -6.90 -3.87 -4.66
C HIS A 102 -7.29 -5.00 -3.70
N ALA A 103 -6.29 -5.63 -3.06
CA ALA A 103 -6.50 -6.65 -2.03
C ALA A 103 -7.24 -6.08 -0.81
N ALA A 104 -6.87 -4.87 -0.37
CA ALA A 104 -7.55 -4.17 0.73
C ALA A 104 -9.02 -3.89 0.40
N VAL A 105 -9.31 -3.28 -0.75
CA VAL A 105 -10.70 -3.03 -1.20
C VAL A 105 -11.51 -4.32 -1.27
N SER A 106 -10.91 -5.39 -1.81
CA SER A 106 -11.55 -6.70 -1.88
C SER A 106 -11.88 -7.24 -0.48
N GLY A 107 -10.95 -7.11 0.47
CA GLY A 107 -11.13 -7.47 1.88
C GLY A 107 -12.24 -6.66 2.55
N ILE A 108 -12.21 -5.33 2.43
CA ILE A 108 -13.21 -4.43 3.01
C ILE A 108 -14.62 -4.81 2.53
N ASN A 109 -14.78 -5.02 1.22
CA ASN A 109 -16.05 -5.43 0.63
C ASN A 109 -16.47 -6.83 1.09
N LYS A 110 -15.53 -7.80 1.12
CA LYS A 110 -15.79 -9.18 1.56
C LYS A 110 -16.32 -9.24 3.00
N TYR A 111 -15.82 -8.37 3.88
CA TYR A 111 -16.21 -8.33 5.29
C TYR A 111 -17.17 -7.19 5.64
N ASN A 112 -17.83 -6.59 4.64
CA ASN A 112 -18.81 -5.51 4.81
C ASN A 112 -18.33 -4.37 5.71
N GLY A 113 -17.07 -3.94 5.55
CA GLY A 113 -16.46 -2.87 6.35
C GLY A 113 -16.24 -3.19 7.83
N LYS A 114 -16.39 -4.45 8.25
CA LYS A 114 -16.20 -4.86 9.66
C LYS A 114 -14.76 -4.65 10.14
N PHE A 115 -13.78 -4.94 9.29
CA PHE A 115 -12.35 -4.82 9.59
C PHE A 115 -11.72 -3.72 8.75
N TYR A 116 -10.66 -3.10 9.24
CA TYR A 116 -9.80 -2.28 8.40
C TYR A 116 -8.72 -3.13 7.73
N PHE A 117 -8.18 -2.64 6.63
CA PHE A 117 -7.09 -3.26 5.88
C PHE A 117 -6.02 -2.21 5.66
N SER A 118 -4.81 -2.50 6.11
CA SER A 118 -3.68 -1.59 5.96
C SER A 118 -2.72 -2.00 4.84
N VAL A 119 -2.16 -0.98 4.20
CA VAL A 119 -1.23 -1.11 3.08
C VAL A 119 0.01 -0.29 3.36
N ASN A 120 1.17 -0.92 3.30
CA ASN A 120 2.46 -0.28 3.47
C ASN A 120 2.80 0.60 2.25
N ILE A 121 3.20 1.84 2.50
CA ILE A 121 3.56 2.81 1.46
C ILE A 121 5.08 2.83 1.25
N PRO A 122 5.56 2.54 0.02
CA PRO A 122 6.97 2.70 -0.28
C PRO A 122 7.35 4.19 -0.30
N PRO A 123 8.54 4.57 0.21
CA PRO A 123 9.02 5.95 0.20
C PRO A 123 8.97 6.62 -1.18
N GLN A 124 9.21 5.85 -2.24
CA GLN A 124 9.19 6.28 -3.64
C GLN A 124 7.84 6.85 -4.08
N LEU A 125 6.75 6.49 -3.40
CA LEU A 125 5.40 6.97 -3.71
C LEU A 125 4.85 7.95 -2.65
N ALA A 126 5.65 8.31 -1.63
CA ALA A 126 5.18 9.14 -0.53
C ALA A 126 4.85 10.59 -0.95
N SER A 127 5.33 11.02 -2.11
CA SER A 127 5.13 12.34 -2.70
C SER A 127 4.38 12.27 -4.04
N GLY A 128 3.81 13.39 -4.49
CA GLY A 128 3.12 13.51 -5.78
C GLY A 128 1.63 13.10 -5.77
N ASN A 129 1.08 12.77 -6.95
CA ASN A 129 -0.36 12.52 -7.12
C ASN A 129 -0.75 11.05 -7.28
N ALA A 130 0.23 10.16 -7.43
CA ALA A 130 -0.01 8.74 -7.63
C ALA A 130 -0.87 8.12 -6.51
N LEU A 131 -0.45 8.25 -5.24
CA LEU A 131 -1.18 7.68 -4.11
C LEU A 131 -2.60 8.27 -3.94
N PRO A 132 -2.80 9.61 -3.93
CA PRO A 132 -4.15 10.18 -3.92
C PRO A 132 -5.04 9.70 -5.06
N GLY A 133 -4.49 9.57 -6.27
CA GLY A 133 -5.20 9.04 -7.43
C GLY A 133 -5.64 7.58 -7.23
N MET A 134 -4.73 6.73 -6.74
CA MET A 134 -5.04 5.34 -6.40
C MET A 134 -6.09 5.25 -5.29
N ALA A 135 -5.96 6.04 -4.23
CA ALA A 135 -6.92 6.07 -3.13
C ALA A 135 -8.32 6.48 -3.60
N LYS A 136 -8.43 7.53 -4.41
CA LYS A 136 -9.71 7.98 -4.99
C LYS A 136 -10.37 6.88 -5.82
N LYS A 137 -9.60 6.15 -6.64
CA LYS A 137 -10.12 5.02 -7.41
C LYS A 137 -10.54 3.86 -6.51
N ALA A 138 -9.71 3.53 -5.51
CA ALA A 138 -9.98 2.48 -4.56
C ALA A 138 -11.27 2.72 -3.76
N THR A 139 -11.48 3.96 -3.29
CA THR A 139 -12.71 4.32 -2.57
C THR A 139 -13.94 4.26 -3.46
N GLY A 140 -13.81 4.56 -4.75
CA GLY A 140 -14.89 4.38 -5.74
C GLY A 140 -15.27 2.92 -6.01
N MET A 141 -14.42 1.96 -5.63
CA MET A 141 -14.67 0.51 -5.78
C MET A 141 -15.26 -0.14 -4.52
N LEU A 142 -15.42 0.62 -3.44
CA LEU A 142 -16.09 0.14 -2.24
C LEU A 142 -17.59 0.02 -2.49
N LEU A 143 -18.21 -1.04 -1.96
CA LEU A 143 -19.66 -1.23 -2.08
C LEU A 143 -20.45 -0.19 -1.28
N GLN A 144 -19.84 0.41 -0.26
CA GLN A 144 -20.43 1.48 0.53
C GLN A 144 -19.39 2.59 0.77
N PRO A 145 -19.67 3.86 0.41
CA PRO A 145 -18.69 4.94 0.51
C PRO A 145 -18.12 5.19 1.91
N GLN A 146 -18.92 4.99 2.96
CA GLN A 146 -18.49 5.18 4.35
C GLN A 146 -17.39 4.19 4.80
N TRP A 147 -17.14 3.13 4.03
CA TRP A 147 -16.04 2.21 4.30
C TRP A 147 -14.68 2.72 3.84
N ALA A 148 -14.58 3.92 3.26
CA ALA A 148 -13.30 4.52 2.88
C ALA A 148 -12.29 4.53 4.04
N SER A 149 -12.77 4.80 5.27
CA SER A 149 -11.96 4.79 6.50
C SER A 149 -11.40 3.40 6.87
N LYS A 150 -11.89 2.33 6.24
CA LYS A 150 -11.39 0.96 6.43
C LYS A 150 -10.17 0.68 5.56
N LEU A 151 -9.85 1.53 4.58
CA LEU A 151 -8.58 1.51 3.87
C LEU A 151 -7.59 2.39 4.63
N VAL A 152 -6.52 1.78 5.13
CA VAL A 152 -5.48 2.44 5.93
C VAL A 152 -4.17 2.43 5.13
N PHE A 153 -3.50 3.56 5.06
CA PHE A 153 -2.16 3.68 4.47
C PHE A 153 -1.13 3.84 5.58
N GLU A 154 -0.17 2.94 5.63
CA GLU A 154 0.92 2.92 6.60
C GLU A 154 2.17 3.56 5.99
N PHE A 155 2.66 4.61 6.63
CA PHE A 155 3.91 5.27 6.28
C PHE A 155 4.97 4.87 7.29
N ALA A 156 6.13 4.44 6.83
CA ALA A 156 7.24 4.09 7.71
C ALA A 156 7.84 5.34 8.39
N GLU A 157 8.37 5.16 9.60
CA GLU A 157 9.02 6.26 10.33
C GLU A 157 10.27 6.83 9.61
N THR A 158 10.86 6.06 8.71
CA THR A 158 12.03 6.49 7.92
C THR A 158 11.69 7.49 6.81
N ILE A 159 10.41 7.71 6.51
CA ILE A 159 9.97 8.70 5.51
C ILE A 159 10.09 10.10 6.12
N ASP A 160 11.18 10.79 5.77
CA ASP A 160 11.46 12.14 6.25
C ASP A 160 10.62 13.19 5.52
N VAL A 161 9.48 13.55 6.12
CA VAL A 161 8.55 14.56 5.60
C VAL A 161 9.11 15.98 5.59
N THR A 162 10.24 16.23 6.26
CA THR A 162 10.85 17.57 6.31
C THR A 162 11.71 17.88 5.08
N LYS A 163 12.20 16.83 4.41
CA LYS A 163 13.02 16.93 3.19
C LYS A 163 12.20 17.25 1.95
N ASP A 164 10.93 16.85 1.93
CA ASP A 164 10.02 17.12 0.83
C ASP A 164 8.67 17.63 1.34
N LYS A 165 8.41 18.91 1.11
CA LYS A 165 7.16 19.59 1.50
C LYS A 165 5.92 19.03 0.79
N ALA A 166 6.08 18.33 -0.34
CA ALA A 166 4.98 17.70 -1.05
C ALA A 166 4.49 16.41 -0.38
N ILE A 167 5.26 15.80 0.52
CA ILE A 167 4.82 14.60 1.26
C ILE A 167 3.63 14.92 2.20
N PRO A 168 3.70 15.93 3.09
CA PRO A 168 2.54 16.34 3.88
C PRO A 168 1.30 16.68 3.03
N GLU A 169 1.48 17.33 1.89
CA GLU A 169 0.36 17.64 0.98
C GLU A 169 -0.26 16.37 0.38
N THR A 170 0.58 15.40 -0.02
CA THR A 170 0.16 14.08 -0.51
C THR A 170 -0.64 13.33 0.55
N MET A 171 -0.15 13.32 1.80
CA MET A 171 -0.85 12.75 2.95
C MET A 171 -2.19 13.43 3.20
N GLN A 172 -2.26 14.76 3.14
CA GLN A 172 -3.52 15.47 3.30
C GLN A 172 -4.51 15.13 2.17
N ARG A 173 -4.05 15.06 0.91
CA ARG A 173 -4.90 14.63 -0.22
C ARG A 173 -5.41 13.20 -0.06
N LEU A 174 -4.60 12.29 0.48
CA LEU A 174 -5.02 10.93 0.83
C LEU A 174 -6.13 10.93 1.88
N ARG A 175 -5.99 11.72 2.96
CA ARG A 175 -7.05 11.83 3.98
C ARG A 175 -8.35 12.40 3.42
N ASN A 176 -8.26 13.32 2.47
CA ASN A 176 -9.43 13.90 1.81
C ASN A 176 -10.22 12.87 0.98
N THR A 177 -9.68 11.67 0.70
CA THR A 177 -10.47 10.57 0.10
C THR A 177 -11.28 9.79 1.13
N GLY A 178 -11.19 10.14 2.42
CA GLY A 178 -11.83 9.43 3.54
C GLY A 178 -11.03 8.23 4.06
N CYS A 179 -9.84 7.98 3.50
CA CYS A 179 -8.92 6.96 3.99
C CYS A 179 -8.18 7.43 5.24
N ARG A 180 -7.67 6.48 6.02
CA ARG A 180 -6.89 6.77 7.24
C ARG A 180 -5.39 6.61 7.00
N LEU A 181 -4.59 7.35 7.75
CA LEU A 181 -3.14 7.26 7.71
C LEU A 181 -2.61 6.76 9.05
N PHE A 182 -1.79 5.71 9.01
CA PHE A 182 -1.05 5.19 10.17
C PHE A 182 0.45 5.42 9.98
N LEU A 183 1.15 5.61 11.10
CA LEU A 183 2.61 5.62 11.14
C LEU A 183 3.09 4.25 11.63
N ASP A 184 3.89 3.57 10.81
CA ASP A 184 4.44 2.25 11.10
C ASP A 184 5.85 2.33 11.70
N ASP A 185 6.20 1.30 12.48
CA ASP A 185 7.47 1.10 13.18
C ASP A 185 7.91 2.30 14.04
N CYS A 186 6.96 3.05 14.60
CA CYS A 186 7.30 4.15 15.51
C CYS A 186 8.04 3.64 16.76
N PHE A 187 9.09 4.38 17.16
CA PHE A 187 9.96 4.10 18.31
C PHE A 187 10.94 2.93 18.13
N SER A 188 11.28 2.57 16.89
CA SER A 188 12.49 1.79 16.63
C SER A 188 13.73 2.71 16.79
N ASP A 189 14.94 2.17 17.00
CA ASP A 189 16.13 2.93 17.44
C ASP A 189 16.61 4.06 16.47
N HIS A 190 15.90 4.33 15.36
CA HIS A 190 16.20 5.37 14.38
C HIS A 190 15.21 6.54 14.50
N HIS A 191 15.48 7.46 15.44
CA HIS A 191 14.67 8.66 15.66
C HIS A 191 14.70 9.62 14.44
N VAL A 192 13.72 9.53 13.55
CA VAL A 192 13.38 10.64 12.65
C VAL A 192 12.39 11.54 13.40
N MET A 193 12.74 12.82 13.53
CA MET A 193 11.88 13.81 14.19
C MET A 193 10.60 14.00 13.36
N PHE A 194 9.49 13.39 13.80
CA PHE A 194 8.21 13.59 13.15
C PHE A 194 7.66 14.98 13.49
N PRO A 195 7.39 15.84 12.49
CA PRO A 195 6.65 17.07 12.75
C PRO A 195 5.18 16.68 12.93
N VAL A 196 4.82 16.22 14.14
CA VAL A 196 3.43 15.91 14.56
C VAL A 196 2.48 17.09 14.30
N ARG A 197 3.02 18.31 14.16
CA ARG A 197 2.26 19.52 13.82
C ARG A 197 1.94 19.68 12.32
N GLN A 198 2.63 18.97 11.43
CA GLN A 198 2.47 19.09 9.98
C GLN A 198 1.60 17.97 9.38
N VAL A 199 1.51 16.81 10.04
CA VAL A 199 0.75 15.65 9.57
C VAL A 199 -0.12 15.09 10.69
N HIS A 200 -1.40 14.83 10.39
CA HIS A 200 -2.35 14.21 11.31
C HIS A 200 -2.51 12.73 10.98
N PHE A 201 -1.98 11.85 11.82
CA PHE A 201 -2.20 10.41 11.75
C PHE A 201 -3.43 10.00 12.55
N ASP A 202 -4.16 9.02 12.05
CA ASP A 202 -5.34 8.45 12.71
C ASP A 202 -4.99 7.29 13.66
N GLY A 203 -3.73 6.85 13.67
CA GLY A 203 -3.21 5.79 14.53
C GLY A 203 -1.69 5.62 14.39
N PHE A 204 -1.11 4.89 15.33
CA PHE A 204 0.31 4.54 15.37
C PHE A 204 0.45 3.04 15.59
N GLU A 205 1.31 2.38 14.83
CA GLU A 205 1.69 0.98 15.07
C GLU A 205 3.06 0.95 15.78
N THR A 206 3.09 0.48 17.02
CA THR A 206 4.35 0.27 17.76
C THR A 206 4.92 -1.09 17.40
N GLY A 207 6.18 -1.16 16.95
CA GLY A 207 6.81 -2.37 16.43
C GLY A 207 6.54 -3.67 17.21
N SER A 208 6.36 -4.76 16.47
CA SER A 208 6.21 -6.19 16.87
C SER A 208 5.27 -6.57 18.03
N ARG A 209 4.58 -5.62 18.68
CA ARG A 209 3.83 -5.89 19.93
C ARG A 209 2.31 -5.91 19.79
N TYR A 210 1.82 -6.16 18.59
CA TYR A 210 0.53 -6.83 18.40
C TYR A 210 0.81 -8.32 18.16
N CYS A 211 0.09 -9.23 18.84
CA CYS A 211 0.23 -10.68 18.61
C CYS A 211 -0.13 -11.02 17.16
N ARG A 212 0.91 -11.03 16.33
CA ARG A 212 0.92 -11.18 14.87
C ARG A 212 0.62 -12.64 14.51
N THR A 213 -0.64 -12.98 14.22
CA THR A 213 -1.01 -14.31 13.70
C THR A 213 -1.30 -14.22 12.21
N VAL A 214 -0.58 -14.99 11.38
CA VAL A 214 -0.84 -15.05 9.94
C VAL A 214 -2.04 -15.97 9.71
N CYS A 215 -3.16 -15.44 9.19
CA CYS A 215 -4.29 -16.26 8.78
C CYS A 215 -4.14 -16.60 7.29
N ARG A 216 -3.92 -17.87 6.96
CA ARG A 216 -4.14 -18.37 5.59
C ARG A 216 -5.65 -18.44 5.36
N GLN A 217 -6.14 -17.82 4.27
CA GLN A 217 -7.47 -18.12 3.73
C GLN A 217 -7.39 -19.36 2.86
#